data_AF-A0A958S718-F1
#
_entry.id   AF-A0A958S718-F1
#
_cell.length_a   1.000
_cell.length_b   1.000
_cell.length_c   1.000
_cell.angle_alpha   90.00
_cell.angle_beta   90.00
_cell.angle_gamma   90.00
#
_symmetry.space_group_name_H-M   'P 1'
#
loop_
_entity.id
_entity.type
_entity.pdbx_description
1 polymer ?
#
loop_
_entity_poly.entity_id
_entity_poly.type
_entity_poly.pdbx_seq_one_letter_code
_entity_poly.pdbx_strand_id
1 'polypeptide(L)'
;MFQHSSFSKIVFSSMIMLPLNSADKWQNLSFSKIPSNQVEFKSSGVSIKVENSASPLIYPLDHPVRISKVKIKGKASQLIAFKDAKKQGEKGFDDYIFRLGLVIPGGKKLNWATQMMAADWVKKLYSLAPKDAGIDHIYFFNLGQTHELQGRERVHPLSDLIKEKNEWVIEGPGEFELSADIHPAKVTSAVWLSLDGDDTKSHFQVDLSKIELTVDEEN
;
A
#
# COMPACT_ATOMS: atom_id res chain seq x y z
N MET A 1 -11.45 -46.93 16.40
CA MET A 1 -12.07 -45.63 16.07
C MET A 1 -11.26 -44.57 16.81
N PHE A 2 -10.27 -43.96 16.15
CA PHE A 2 -9.39 -42.97 16.80
C PHE A 2 -9.99 -41.57 16.64
N GLN A 3 -10.39 -40.96 17.77
CA GLN A 3 -10.77 -39.56 17.85
C GLN A 3 -9.50 -38.70 17.77
N HIS A 4 -9.31 -37.99 16.65
CA HIS A 4 -8.36 -36.89 16.59
C HIS A 4 -8.97 -35.69 17.34
N SER A 5 -8.48 -35.41 18.56
CA SER A 5 -8.76 -34.12 19.19
C SER A 5 -7.96 -33.04 18.48
N SER A 6 -8.63 -32.19 17.72
CA SER A 6 -8.04 -30.97 17.18
C SER A 6 -7.80 -30.01 18.34
N PHE A 7 -6.55 -29.88 18.79
CA PHE A 7 -6.16 -28.80 19.69
C PHE A 7 -6.24 -27.49 18.91
N SER A 8 -7.18 -26.62 19.30
CA SER A 8 -7.24 -25.26 18.78
C SER A 8 -5.95 -24.53 19.18
N LYS A 9 -5.12 -24.16 18.19
CA LYS A 9 -3.93 -23.33 18.43
C LYS A 9 -4.38 -21.96 18.90
N ILE A 10 -3.93 -21.55 20.09
CA ILE A 10 -4.08 -20.16 20.56
C ILE A 10 -3.12 -19.30 19.75
N VAL A 11 -3.65 -18.35 18.98
CA VAL A 11 -2.88 -17.35 18.24
C VAL A 11 -2.83 -16.09 19.09
N PHE A 12 -1.62 -15.62 19.41
CA PHE A 12 -1.42 -14.29 19.96
C PHE A 12 -1.25 -13.31 18.80
N SER A 13 -1.83 -12.12 18.94
CA SER A 13 -1.68 -11.05 17.96
C SER A 13 -1.12 -9.81 18.65
N SER A 14 -0.12 -9.20 18.02
CA SER A 14 0.43 -7.91 18.43
C SER A 14 0.02 -6.82 17.44
N MET A 15 0.19 -5.57 17.86
CA MET A 15 -0.23 -4.40 17.09
C MET A 15 0.97 -3.48 16.86
N ILE A 16 1.23 -3.13 15.60
CA ILE A 16 2.23 -2.15 15.20
C ILE A 16 1.51 -0.89 14.74
N MET A 17 1.82 0.23 15.39
CA MET A 17 1.38 1.56 14.96
C MET A 17 2.49 2.20 14.14
N LEU A 18 2.23 2.53 12.87
CA LEU A 18 3.22 3.21 12.06
C LEU A 18 3.37 4.68 12.50
N PRO A 19 4.59 5.19 12.68
CA PRO A 19 4.81 6.56 13.14
C PRO A 19 4.55 7.54 12.00
N LEU A 20 3.36 8.12 11.96
CA LEU A 20 2.97 9.11 10.93
C LEU A 20 3.43 10.54 11.26
N ASN A 21 4.09 10.76 12.39
CA ASN A 21 4.49 12.07 12.89
C ASN A 21 6.00 12.35 12.80
N SER A 22 6.79 11.41 12.28
CA SER A 22 8.22 11.57 12.04
C SER A 22 8.57 11.05 10.65
N ALA A 23 9.47 11.76 9.96
CA ALA A 23 9.97 11.37 8.66
C ALA A 23 11.10 10.32 8.73
N ASP A 24 11.71 10.08 9.90
CA ASP A 24 13.03 9.43 10.01
C ASP A 24 13.11 8.03 9.38
N LYS A 25 12.02 7.27 9.42
CA LYS A 25 11.93 5.92 8.84
C LYS A 25 11.22 5.88 7.49
N TRP A 26 10.54 6.97 7.10
CA TRP A 26 9.81 7.01 5.86
C TRP A 26 10.71 7.39 4.69
N GLN A 27 10.48 6.73 3.56
CA GLN A 27 11.23 6.93 2.33
C GLN A 27 10.28 7.48 1.28
N ASN A 28 10.44 8.74 0.93
CA ASN A 28 9.71 9.36 -0.16
C ASN A 28 10.48 9.10 -1.47
N LEU A 29 9.87 8.35 -2.39
CA LEU A 29 10.46 8.02 -3.69
C LEU A 29 9.76 8.80 -4.80
N SER A 30 10.42 8.90 -5.95
CA SER A 30 9.86 9.57 -7.13
C SER A 30 9.80 8.62 -8.31
N PHE A 31 8.75 8.71 -9.12
CA PHE A 31 8.75 8.11 -10.45
C PHE A 31 9.49 9.01 -11.44
N SER A 32 10.09 8.40 -12.47
CA SER A 32 10.75 9.19 -13.52
C SER A 32 9.69 9.96 -14.31
N LYS A 33 9.90 11.27 -14.49
CA LYS A 33 9.05 12.18 -15.29
C LYS A 33 7.65 12.47 -14.73
N ILE A 34 7.32 11.96 -13.54
CA ILE A 34 6.08 12.30 -12.84
C ILE A 34 6.46 13.16 -11.63
N PRO A 35 5.83 14.34 -11.43
CA PRO A 35 6.03 15.12 -10.22
C PRO A 35 5.74 14.28 -8.97
N SER A 36 6.54 14.46 -7.91
CA SER A 36 6.31 13.77 -6.64
C SER A 36 5.26 14.48 -5.80
N ASN A 37 4.53 13.72 -4.98
CA ASN A 37 3.62 14.29 -4.00
C ASN A 37 4.39 15.12 -2.96
N GLN A 38 3.73 16.13 -2.43
CA GLN A 38 4.27 16.91 -1.31
C GLN A 38 3.86 16.20 -0.01
N VAL A 39 4.84 15.75 0.77
CA VAL A 39 4.62 15.00 2.01
C VAL A 39 5.09 15.83 3.20
N GLU A 40 4.20 16.03 4.18
CA GLU A 40 4.46 16.79 5.39
C GLU A 40 4.08 15.95 6.63
N PHE A 41 5.07 15.63 7.46
CA PHE A 41 4.86 14.94 8.74
C PHE A 41 4.55 15.97 9.84
N LYS A 42 3.44 15.77 10.55
CA LYS A 42 2.92 16.65 11.60
C LYS A 42 2.72 15.84 12.89
N SER A 43 2.58 16.53 14.02
CA SER A 43 2.25 15.86 15.29
C SER A 43 0.97 15.02 15.24
N SER A 44 0.01 15.41 14.40
CA SER A 44 -1.28 14.73 14.20
C SER A 44 -1.26 13.61 13.16
N GLY A 45 -0.15 13.37 12.47
CA GLY A 45 -0.03 12.40 11.39
C GLY A 45 0.66 12.95 10.15
N VAL A 46 0.41 12.35 8.99
CA VAL A 46 1.05 12.73 7.72
C VAL A 46 0.04 13.34 6.76
N SER A 47 0.40 14.48 6.17
CA SER A 47 -0.36 15.18 5.15
C SER A 47 0.32 14.97 3.80
N ILE A 48 -0.41 14.41 2.83
CA ILE A 48 0.10 14.13 1.49
C ILE A 48 -0.75 14.91 0.49
N LYS A 49 -0.12 15.84 -0.21
CA LYS A 49 -0.76 16.67 -1.24
C LYS A 49 -0.37 16.17 -2.63
N VAL A 50 -1.39 15.95 -3.45
CA VAL A 50 -1.30 15.51 -4.84
C VAL A 50 -1.67 16.68 -5.74
N GLU A 51 -0.81 16.98 -6.72
CA GLU A 51 -0.99 18.04 -7.71
C GLU A 51 -0.52 17.56 -9.09
N ASN A 52 -1.36 16.79 -9.78
CA ASN A 52 -0.96 16.07 -11.01
C ASN A 52 0.36 15.30 -10.80
N SER A 53 0.41 14.57 -9.70
CA SER A 53 1.61 13.95 -9.16
C SER A 53 1.31 12.52 -8.73
N ALA A 54 2.36 11.72 -8.64
CA ALA A 54 2.33 10.41 -8.03
C ALA A 54 3.71 10.08 -7.47
N SER A 55 3.75 9.52 -6.28
CA SER A 55 5.00 9.10 -5.65
C SER A 55 4.75 8.08 -4.55
N PRO A 56 5.61 7.06 -4.42
CA PRO A 56 5.61 6.14 -3.30
C PRO A 56 6.07 6.79 -1.99
N LEU A 57 5.36 6.51 -0.90
CA LEU A 57 5.85 6.77 0.45
C LEU A 57 5.97 5.44 1.21
N ILE A 58 7.20 5.03 1.49
CA ILE A 58 7.50 3.67 1.98
C ILE A 58 7.97 3.70 3.43
N TYR A 59 7.44 2.78 4.24
CA TYR A 59 7.92 2.49 5.59
C TYR A 59 8.49 1.07 5.65
N PRO A 60 9.82 0.90 5.70
CA PRO A 60 10.43 -0.39 5.96
C PRO A 60 10.11 -0.87 7.38
N LEU A 61 9.74 -2.13 7.52
CA LEU A 61 9.60 -2.78 8.83
C LEU A 61 10.98 -3.23 9.31
N ASP A 62 11.22 -3.19 10.62
CA ASP A 62 12.53 -3.53 11.18
C ASP A 62 12.93 -4.99 10.88
N HIS A 63 11.94 -5.87 10.74
CA HIS A 63 12.06 -7.23 10.21
C HIS A 63 10.73 -7.62 9.52
N PRO A 64 10.72 -8.64 8.64
CA PRO A 64 9.47 -9.13 8.06
C PRO A 64 8.52 -9.66 9.14
N VAL A 65 7.27 -9.22 9.10
CA VAL A 65 6.21 -9.64 10.04
C VAL A 65 4.99 -10.16 9.29
N ARG A 66 4.19 -11.01 9.92
CA ARG A 66 3.00 -11.59 9.31
C ARG A 66 1.77 -10.75 9.63
N ILE A 67 1.31 -9.96 8.66
CA ILE A 67 0.18 -9.04 8.84
C ILE A 67 -1.12 -9.75 8.52
N SER A 68 -2.05 -9.77 9.46
CA SER A 68 -3.39 -10.37 9.34
C SER A 68 -4.51 -9.35 9.24
N LYS A 69 -4.27 -8.11 9.65
CA LYS A 69 -5.24 -7.02 9.52
C LYS A 69 -4.54 -5.68 9.39
N VAL A 70 -5.17 -4.76 8.67
CA VAL A 70 -4.77 -3.36 8.62
C VAL A 70 -5.95 -2.47 9.00
N LYS A 71 -5.70 -1.40 9.73
CA LYS A 71 -6.67 -0.32 9.96
C LYS A 71 -6.04 1.03 9.68
N ILE A 72 -6.80 1.89 9.00
CA ILE A 72 -6.34 3.21 8.59
C ILE A 72 -7.40 4.23 8.96
N LYS A 73 -6.98 5.40 9.46
CA LYS A 73 -7.86 6.56 9.63
C LYS A 73 -7.26 7.76 8.94
N GLY A 74 -8.07 8.48 8.20
CA GLY A 74 -7.65 9.70 7.53
C GLY A 74 -8.80 10.57 7.07
N LYS A 75 -8.44 11.57 6.26
CA LYS A 75 -9.37 12.51 5.65
C LYS A 75 -8.91 12.85 4.25
N ALA A 76 -9.82 12.82 3.28
CA ALA A 76 -9.58 13.32 1.93
C ALA A 76 -10.24 14.70 1.76
N SER A 77 -9.51 15.66 1.19
CA SER A 77 -10.04 17.01 0.94
C SER A 77 -11.03 17.07 -0.23
N GLN A 78 -10.80 16.22 -1.24
CA GLN A 78 -11.64 16.06 -2.43
C GLN A 78 -11.46 14.67 -3.02
N LEU A 79 -12.36 14.30 -3.93
CA LEU A 79 -12.24 13.07 -4.71
C LEU A 79 -11.56 13.33 -6.06
N ILE A 80 -11.07 12.26 -6.70
CA ILE A 80 -10.61 12.30 -8.09
C ILE A 80 -11.81 12.56 -9.00
N ALA A 81 -11.67 13.53 -9.91
CA ALA A 81 -12.71 13.90 -10.85
C ALA A 81 -12.70 12.97 -12.08
N PHE A 82 -13.24 11.76 -11.92
CA PHE A 82 -13.39 10.85 -13.05
C PHE A 82 -14.54 11.29 -13.98
N LYS A 83 -14.29 11.26 -15.29
CA LYS A 83 -15.37 11.35 -16.30
C LYS A 83 -16.30 10.14 -16.24
N ASP A 84 -15.74 8.98 -15.89
CA ASP A 84 -16.45 7.72 -15.69
C ASP A 84 -15.72 6.94 -14.59
N ALA A 85 -16.25 6.99 -13.36
CA ALA A 85 -15.62 6.34 -12.20
C ALA A 85 -15.56 4.81 -12.35
N LYS A 86 -16.40 4.21 -13.20
CA LYS A 86 -16.41 2.75 -13.42
C LYS A 86 -15.16 2.23 -14.13
N LYS A 87 -14.41 3.13 -14.76
CA LYS A 87 -13.13 2.84 -15.43
C LYS A 87 -11.92 2.98 -14.52
N GLN A 88 -12.09 3.31 -13.24
CA GLN A 88 -10.96 3.46 -12.33
C GLN A 88 -10.12 2.17 -12.30
N GLY A 89 -8.80 2.30 -12.46
CA GLY A 89 -7.87 1.18 -12.64
C GLY A 89 -7.67 0.72 -14.09
N GLU A 90 -8.35 1.33 -15.06
CA GLU A 90 -8.04 1.19 -16.49
C GLU A 90 -7.01 2.24 -16.95
N LYS A 91 -6.43 2.04 -18.14
CA LYS A 91 -5.44 2.97 -18.71
C LYS A 91 -6.01 4.38 -18.84
N GLY A 92 -5.33 5.38 -18.25
CA GLY A 92 -5.75 6.78 -18.23
C GLY A 92 -6.81 7.09 -17.15
N PHE A 93 -7.12 6.11 -16.31
CA PHE A 93 -8.03 6.19 -15.17
C PHE A 93 -7.41 5.45 -13.96
N ASP A 94 -6.10 5.23 -13.95
CA ASP A 94 -5.40 4.45 -12.90
C ASP A 94 -4.94 5.34 -11.75
N ASP A 95 -5.74 6.34 -11.39
CA ASP A 95 -5.53 7.20 -10.23
C ASP A 95 -6.32 6.68 -9.03
N TYR A 96 -5.74 6.78 -7.83
CA TYR A 96 -6.42 6.42 -6.59
C TYR A 96 -6.09 7.44 -5.49
N ILE A 97 -7.11 7.81 -4.72
CA ILE A 97 -6.97 8.72 -3.58
C ILE A 97 -6.00 8.14 -2.56
N PHE A 98 -6.03 6.81 -2.39
CA PHE A 98 -5.18 6.11 -1.45
C PHE A 98 -5.05 4.63 -1.82
N ARG A 99 -3.82 4.13 -1.79
CA ARG A 99 -3.49 2.70 -1.84
C ARG A 99 -2.57 2.35 -0.67
N LEU A 100 -2.84 1.23 0.00
CA LEU A 100 -1.96 0.61 0.98
C LEU A 100 -1.36 -0.67 0.39
N GLY A 101 -0.06 -0.66 0.10
CA GLY A 101 0.70 -1.79 -0.37
C GLY A 101 1.43 -2.51 0.76
N LEU A 102 1.35 -3.83 0.77
CA LEU A 102 2.23 -4.69 1.57
C LEU A 102 3.32 -5.26 0.66
N VAL A 103 4.58 -4.99 0.98
CA VAL A 103 5.72 -5.51 0.22
C VAL A 103 6.01 -6.95 0.67
N ILE A 104 5.73 -7.91 -0.20
CA ILE A 104 5.81 -9.35 0.09
C ILE A 104 7.19 -9.88 -0.34
N PRO A 105 8.02 -10.37 0.60
CA PRO A 105 9.29 -10.98 0.24
C PRO A 105 9.07 -12.29 -0.53
N GLY A 106 10.01 -12.64 -1.39
CA GLY A 106 9.90 -13.79 -2.28
C GLY A 106 11.25 -14.27 -2.83
N GLY A 107 11.18 -15.11 -3.85
CA GLY A 107 12.37 -15.68 -4.50
C GLY A 107 12.92 -14.86 -5.67
N LYS A 108 12.13 -13.94 -6.26
CA LYS A 108 12.58 -13.16 -7.42
C LYS A 108 13.61 -12.14 -6.98
N LYS A 109 14.84 -12.23 -7.50
CA LYS A 109 15.94 -11.28 -7.24
C LYS A 109 16.24 -10.50 -8.51
N LEU A 110 16.62 -9.23 -8.38
CA LEU A 110 17.25 -8.51 -9.48
C LEU A 110 18.64 -9.11 -9.70
N ASN A 111 18.91 -9.63 -10.90
CA ASN A 111 20.29 -9.90 -11.29
C ASN A 111 20.99 -8.56 -11.60
N TRP A 112 22.32 -8.57 -11.61
CA TRP A 112 23.14 -7.36 -11.79
C TRP A 112 22.80 -6.58 -13.07
N ALA A 113 22.48 -7.29 -14.16
CA ALA A 113 22.17 -6.66 -15.45
C ALA A 113 20.81 -5.97 -15.41
N THR A 114 19.80 -6.62 -14.84
CA THR A 114 18.47 -6.02 -14.63
C THR A 114 18.54 -4.87 -13.64
N GLN A 115 19.37 -4.96 -12.59
CA GLN A 115 19.53 -3.90 -11.60
C GLN A 115 20.05 -2.60 -12.22
N MET A 116 20.99 -2.65 -13.18
CA MET A 116 21.52 -1.45 -13.83
C MET A 116 20.47 -0.72 -14.68
N MET A 117 19.57 -1.47 -15.32
CA MET A 117 18.53 -0.92 -16.21
C MET A 117 17.19 -0.65 -15.50
N ALA A 118 17.04 -1.11 -14.25
CA ALA A 118 15.82 -0.94 -13.49
C ALA A 118 15.59 0.53 -13.09
N ALA A 119 14.33 0.95 -13.08
CA ALA A 119 13.94 2.23 -12.50
C ALA A 119 14.29 2.27 -11.01
N ASP A 120 14.54 3.47 -10.48
CA ASP A 120 15.04 3.62 -9.11
C ASP A 120 14.06 3.09 -8.05
N TRP A 121 12.75 3.23 -8.29
CA TRP A 121 11.72 2.65 -7.43
C TRP A 121 11.81 1.11 -7.39
N VAL A 122 12.18 0.45 -8.51
CA VAL A 122 12.36 -1.01 -8.57
C VAL A 122 13.58 -1.40 -7.78
N LYS A 123 14.73 -0.73 -7.97
CA LYS A 123 15.94 -0.98 -7.17
C LYS A 123 15.64 -0.84 -5.68
N LYS A 124 14.88 0.20 -5.32
CA LYS A 124 14.51 0.45 -3.93
C LYS A 124 13.59 -0.63 -3.38
N LEU A 125 12.57 -1.05 -4.13
CA LEU A 125 11.69 -2.16 -3.77
C LEU A 125 12.48 -3.42 -3.41
N TYR A 126 13.47 -3.80 -4.23
CA TYR A 126 14.32 -4.96 -3.95
C TYR A 126 15.27 -4.76 -2.76
N SER A 127 15.67 -3.53 -2.46
CA SER A 127 16.45 -3.24 -1.24
C SER A 127 15.65 -3.40 0.06
N LEU A 128 14.32 -3.50 -0.01
CA LEU A 128 13.43 -3.77 1.13
C LEU A 128 13.32 -5.27 1.44
N ALA A 129 13.84 -6.13 0.56
CA ALA A 129 13.92 -7.55 0.84
C ALA A 129 15.02 -7.83 1.88
N PRO A 130 14.85 -8.86 2.73
CA PRO A 130 15.95 -9.40 3.52
C PRO A 130 17.18 -9.71 2.65
N LYS A 131 18.38 -9.65 3.24
CA LYS A 131 19.68 -9.72 2.54
C LYS A 131 19.82 -10.90 1.55
N ASP A 132 19.15 -12.01 1.81
CA ASP A 132 19.18 -13.22 0.98
C ASP A 132 17.83 -13.55 0.30
N ALA A 133 16.84 -12.68 0.46
CA ALA A 133 15.53 -12.79 -0.16
C ALA A 133 15.41 -11.83 -1.35
N GLY A 134 14.37 -12.07 -2.13
CA GLY A 134 13.90 -11.19 -3.19
C GLY A 134 12.53 -10.60 -2.85
N ILE A 135 11.84 -10.09 -3.85
CA ILE A 135 10.47 -9.59 -3.75
C ILE A 135 9.58 -10.49 -4.59
N ASP A 136 8.46 -10.98 -4.04
CA ASP A 136 7.45 -11.66 -4.85
C ASP A 136 6.59 -10.62 -5.58
N HIS A 137 5.96 -9.73 -4.81
CA HIS A 137 5.12 -8.65 -5.30
C HIS A 137 4.85 -7.62 -4.18
N ILE A 138 4.24 -6.51 -4.54
CA ILE A 138 3.50 -5.60 -3.66
C ILE A 138 2.02 -5.98 -3.79
N TYR A 139 1.34 -6.17 -2.67
CA TYR A 139 -0.11 -6.41 -2.65
C TYR A 139 -0.82 -5.15 -2.16
N PHE A 140 -1.48 -4.43 -3.07
CA PHE A 140 -2.21 -3.20 -2.77
C PHE A 140 -3.67 -3.45 -2.41
N PHE A 141 -4.10 -2.76 -1.36
CA PHE A 141 -5.50 -2.51 -1.04
C PHE A 141 -5.82 -1.07 -1.47
N ASN A 142 -6.74 -0.94 -2.41
CA ASN A 142 -7.08 0.33 -3.03
C ASN A 142 -8.37 0.90 -2.44
N LEU A 143 -8.40 2.23 -2.25
CA LEU A 143 -9.60 3.00 -1.97
C LEU A 143 -10.19 3.54 -3.28
N GLY A 144 -11.17 2.83 -3.83
CA GLY A 144 -11.89 3.22 -5.05
C GLY A 144 -13.03 4.21 -4.78
N GLN A 145 -13.63 4.76 -5.84
CA GLN A 145 -14.74 5.72 -5.75
C GLN A 145 -16.10 5.15 -6.21
N THR A 146 -16.19 3.84 -6.42
CA THR A 146 -17.39 3.18 -6.95
C THR A 146 -17.52 1.77 -6.38
N HIS A 147 -18.72 1.40 -5.95
CA HIS A 147 -19.00 0.08 -5.41
C HIS A 147 -18.89 -1.02 -6.46
N GLU A 148 -19.09 -0.71 -7.74
CA GLU A 148 -18.97 -1.67 -8.84
C GLU A 148 -17.57 -2.27 -8.97
N LEU A 149 -16.55 -1.56 -8.49
CA LEU A 149 -15.16 -2.01 -8.50
C LEU A 149 -14.74 -2.72 -7.21
N GLN A 150 -15.53 -2.65 -6.14
CA GLN A 150 -15.18 -3.22 -4.84
C GLN A 150 -15.03 -4.73 -4.92
N GLY A 151 -13.99 -5.27 -4.28
CA GLY A 151 -13.62 -6.67 -4.26
C GLY A 151 -12.94 -7.16 -5.55
N ARG A 152 -12.83 -6.35 -6.60
CA ARG A 152 -12.10 -6.73 -7.81
C ARG A 152 -10.60 -6.79 -7.54
N GLU A 153 -9.96 -7.81 -8.10
CA GLU A 153 -8.51 -8.00 -8.07
C GLU A 153 -7.92 -7.91 -9.47
N ARG A 154 -6.68 -7.42 -9.58
CA ARG A 154 -5.92 -7.43 -10.83
C ARG A 154 -4.42 -7.55 -10.58
N VAL A 155 -3.70 -7.92 -11.64
CA VAL A 155 -2.27 -7.67 -11.76
C VAL A 155 -2.10 -6.37 -12.55
N HIS A 156 -1.25 -5.47 -12.07
CA HIS A 156 -1.06 -4.17 -12.69
C HIS A 156 -0.51 -4.34 -14.13
N PRO A 157 -1.06 -3.65 -15.14
CA PRO A 157 -0.69 -3.86 -16.54
C PRO A 157 0.78 -3.52 -16.84
N LEU A 158 1.40 -2.67 -16.02
CA LEU A 158 2.80 -2.27 -16.17
C LEU A 158 3.80 -3.15 -15.40
N SER A 159 3.35 -4.04 -14.49
CA SER A 159 4.26 -4.88 -13.71
C SER A 159 3.57 -6.08 -13.05
N ASP A 160 4.14 -7.28 -13.24
CA ASP A 160 3.74 -8.50 -12.53
C ASP A 160 4.09 -8.48 -11.03
N LEU A 161 4.92 -7.52 -10.60
CA LEU A 161 5.28 -7.27 -9.21
C LEU A 161 4.18 -6.51 -8.46
N ILE A 162 3.13 -6.05 -9.12
CA ILE A 162 2.07 -5.29 -8.47
C ILE A 162 0.76 -6.06 -8.62
N LYS A 163 0.22 -6.52 -7.49
CA LYS A 163 -1.10 -7.13 -7.39
C LYS A 163 -1.97 -6.20 -6.58
N GLU A 164 -3.24 -6.11 -6.94
CA GLU A 164 -4.12 -5.11 -6.37
C GLU A 164 -5.51 -5.66 -6.12
N LYS A 165 -6.14 -5.13 -5.07
CA LYS A 165 -7.53 -5.38 -4.72
C LYS A 165 -8.21 -4.06 -4.39
N ASN A 166 -9.33 -3.78 -5.03
CA ASN A 166 -10.19 -2.65 -4.68
C ASN A 166 -10.96 -2.99 -3.40
N GLU A 167 -10.34 -2.79 -2.25
CA GLU A 167 -10.86 -3.23 -0.96
C GLU A 167 -11.95 -2.29 -0.44
N TRP A 168 -11.75 -0.99 -0.61
CA TRP A 168 -12.58 0.04 0.00
C TRP A 168 -13.22 0.94 -1.04
N VAL A 169 -14.27 1.63 -0.62
CA VAL A 169 -14.97 2.63 -1.42
C VAL A 169 -15.11 3.91 -0.59
N ILE A 170 -14.86 5.05 -1.22
CA ILE A 170 -15.15 6.38 -0.67
C ILE A 170 -16.18 7.09 -1.56
N GLU A 171 -17.30 7.51 -0.97
CA GLU A 171 -18.41 8.13 -1.70
C GLU A 171 -18.31 9.66 -1.77
N GLY A 172 -17.51 10.28 -0.88
CA GLY A 172 -17.39 11.73 -0.79
C GLY A 172 -16.11 12.16 -0.07
N PRO A 173 -15.72 13.45 -0.17
CA PRO A 173 -14.65 13.99 0.66
C PRO A 173 -15.03 13.93 2.15
N GLY A 174 -14.02 13.94 3.02
CA GLY A 174 -14.22 13.88 4.45
C GLY A 174 -13.39 12.78 5.11
N GLU A 175 -13.78 12.47 6.35
CA GLU A 175 -13.11 11.45 7.15
C GLU A 175 -13.42 10.05 6.64
N PHE A 176 -12.44 9.17 6.73
CA PHE A 176 -12.59 7.75 6.46
C PHE A 176 -11.90 6.91 7.53
N GLU A 177 -12.49 5.75 7.79
CA GLU A 177 -11.89 4.69 8.59
C GLU A 177 -11.99 3.39 7.78
N LEU A 178 -10.82 2.81 7.47
CA LEU A 178 -10.69 1.65 6.62
C LEU A 178 -10.16 0.49 7.43
N SER A 179 -10.66 -0.70 7.15
CA SER A 179 -10.16 -1.95 7.73
C SER A 179 -10.13 -3.02 6.66
N ALA A 180 -9.10 -3.85 6.63
CA ALA A 180 -9.05 -5.03 5.78
C ALA A 180 -8.47 -6.20 6.56
N ASP A 181 -9.18 -7.32 6.53
CA ASP A 181 -8.72 -8.59 7.06
C ASP A 181 -7.98 -9.36 5.96
N ILE A 182 -6.83 -9.94 6.31
CA ILE A 182 -5.88 -10.52 5.38
C ILE A 182 -5.79 -12.01 5.66
N HIS A 183 -6.47 -12.80 4.82
CA HIS A 183 -6.50 -14.25 4.93
C HIS A 183 -6.02 -14.92 3.63
N PRO A 184 -4.97 -15.76 3.69
CA PRO A 184 -4.08 -15.95 4.84
C PRO A 184 -3.26 -14.68 5.11
N ALA A 185 -2.81 -14.52 6.38
CA ALA A 185 -1.96 -13.42 6.78
C ALA A 185 -0.66 -13.39 5.95
N LYS A 186 -0.16 -12.20 5.63
CA LYS A 186 0.93 -12.00 4.66
C LYS A 186 2.22 -11.58 5.36
N VAL A 187 3.30 -12.35 5.14
CA VAL A 187 4.65 -11.91 5.52
C VAL A 187 4.99 -10.67 4.72
N THR A 188 5.35 -9.59 5.41
CA THR A 188 5.50 -8.26 4.85
C THR A 188 6.80 -7.64 5.35
N SER A 189 7.63 -7.09 4.46
CA SER A 189 8.88 -6.42 4.83
C SER A 189 8.79 -4.89 4.86
N ALA A 190 7.79 -4.31 4.20
CA ALA A 190 7.56 -2.88 4.19
C ALA A 190 6.09 -2.55 3.88
N VAL A 191 5.67 -1.36 4.28
CA VAL A 191 4.39 -0.76 3.87
C VAL A 191 4.67 0.31 2.81
N TRP A 192 3.85 0.33 1.78
CA TRP A 192 3.93 1.27 0.66
C TRP A 192 2.63 2.06 0.56
N LEU A 193 2.68 3.37 0.68
CA LEU A 193 1.53 4.25 0.42
C LEU A 193 1.65 4.81 -1.00
N SER A 194 0.58 4.72 -1.79
CA SER A 194 0.48 5.37 -3.10
C SER A 194 -0.76 6.25 -3.16
N LEU A 195 -0.60 7.45 -3.70
CA LEU A 195 -1.65 8.42 -3.94
C LEU A 195 -1.34 9.04 -5.30
N ASP A 196 -2.25 8.86 -6.25
CA ASP A 196 -1.96 9.07 -7.67
C ASP A 196 -3.00 10.03 -8.25
N GLY A 197 -2.52 11.01 -9.00
CA GLY A 197 -3.35 12.02 -9.67
C GLY A 197 -2.80 12.43 -11.03
N ASP A 198 -1.82 11.71 -11.58
CA ASP A 198 -1.13 12.06 -12.82
C ASP A 198 -1.91 11.65 -14.09
N ASP A 199 -2.68 10.56 -14.04
CA ASP A 199 -3.49 10.10 -15.18
C ASP A 199 -4.65 11.07 -15.47
N THR A 200 -5.36 11.48 -14.41
CA THR A 200 -6.53 12.37 -14.48
C THR A 200 -6.18 13.84 -14.26
N LYS A 201 -4.92 14.14 -13.96
CA LYS A 201 -4.45 15.49 -13.56
C LYS A 201 -5.17 16.04 -12.34
N SER A 202 -5.51 15.14 -11.43
CA SER A 202 -6.24 15.47 -10.21
C SER A 202 -5.35 16.18 -9.20
N HIS A 203 -6.02 16.95 -8.35
CA HIS A 203 -5.41 17.63 -7.23
C HIS A 203 -6.20 17.21 -6.00
N PHE A 204 -5.55 16.90 -4.89
CA PHE A 204 -6.22 16.58 -3.63
C PHE A 204 -5.20 16.52 -2.49
N GLN A 205 -5.70 16.40 -1.27
CA GLN A 205 -4.88 16.17 -0.09
C GLN A 205 -5.50 15.04 0.72
N VAL A 206 -4.66 14.17 1.24
CA VAL A 206 -5.03 13.16 2.23
C VAL A 206 -4.23 13.39 3.51
N ASP A 207 -4.94 13.55 4.62
CA ASP A 207 -4.37 13.58 5.96
C ASP A 207 -4.58 12.21 6.61
N LEU A 208 -3.51 11.47 6.87
CA LEU A 208 -3.55 10.20 7.57
C LEU A 208 -3.19 10.41 9.03
N SER A 209 -4.07 10.00 9.94
CA SER A 209 -3.88 10.10 11.39
C SER A 209 -3.54 8.77 12.04
N LYS A 210 -3.81 7.64 11.36
CA LYS A 210 -3.53 6.30 11.88
C LYS A 210 -3.27 5.31 10.75
N ILE A 211 -2.23 4.49 10.92
CA ILE A 211 -2.06 3.20 10.25
C ILE A 211 -1.64 2.18 11.31
N GLU A 212 -2.47 1.17 11.48
CA GLU A 212 -2.32 0.08 12.43
C GLU A 212 -2.21 -1.23 11.67
N LEU A 213 -1.20 -2.04 12.02
CA LEU A 213 -1.00 -3.38 11.51
C LEU A 213 -1.23 -4.37 12.65
N THR A 214 -2.12 -5.34 12.47
CA THR A 214 -2.20 -6.51 13.36
C THR A 214 -1.28 -7.59 12.82
N VAL A 215 -0.40 -8.08 13.69
CA VAL A 215 0.59 -9.09 13.39
C VAL A 215 0.19 -10.39 14.08
N ASP A 216 0.15 -11.49 13.32
CA ASP A 216 0.01 -12.82 13.88
C ASP A 216 1.38 -13.30 14.38
N GLU A 217 1.46 -13.67 15.65
CA GLU A 217 2.64 -14.32 16.19
C GLU A 217 2.56 -15.82 15.87
N GLU A 218 3.61 -16.37 15.27
CA GLU A 218 3.75 -17.83 15.20
C GLU A 218 4.18 -18.36 16.56
N ASN A 219 3.32 -19.20 17.15
CA ASN A 219 3.71 -20.19 18.16
C ASN A 219 4.07 -21.52 17.48
#